data_AF-A0A453CB50-F1
#
_entry.id   AF-A0A453CB50-F1
#
_cell.length_a   1.000
_cell.length_b   1.000
_cell.length_c   1.000
_cell.angle_alpha   90.00
_cell.angle_beta   90.00
_cell.angle_gamma   90.00
#
_symmetry.space_group_name_H-M   'P 1'
#
loop_
_entity.id
_entity.type
_entity.pdbx_description
1 polymer ?
#
loop_
_entity_poly.entity_id
_entity_poly.type
_entity_poly.pdbx_seq_one_letter_code
_entity_poly.pdbx_strand_id
1 'polypeptide(L)'
;MALRSKLDDIKKLDSSAITYFNKIKVLADTLTSIGRPLSDEEFASYVIKGLDAEYDNLAEAVHNAKPPLPPHELFSRLLFTEQRIEA
;
A
#
# COMPACT_ATOMS: atom_id res chain seq x y z
N MET A 1 -3.69 21.08 -1.78
CA MET A 1 -2.74 19.97 -1.99
C MET A 1 -3.10 18.83 -1.04
N ALA A 2 -4.03 17.93 -1.41
CA ALA A 2 -4.65 17.03 -0.42
C ALA A 2 -4.57 15.52 -0.76
N LEU A 3 -4.24 15.12 -1.99
CA LEU A 3 -4.27 13.69 -2.38
C LEU A 3 -3.19 12.85 -1.69
N ARG A 4 -1.96 13.37 -1.56
CA ARG A 4 -0.87 12.71 -0.82
C ARG A 4 -1.17 12.59 0.67
N SER A 5 -1.71 13.65 1.29
CA SER A 5 -2.16 13.58 2.69
C SER A 5 -3.30 12.58 2.87
N LYS A 6 -4.19 12.44 1.87
CA LYS A 6 -5.27 11.47 1.89
C LYS A 6 -4.75 10.04 1.78
N LEU A 7 -3.72 9.78 0.97
CA LEU A 7 -3.01 8.50 0.93
C LEU A 7 -2.38 8.15 2.28
N ASP A 8 -1.78 9.14 2.93
CA ASP A 8 -1.16 9.00 4.26
C ASP A 8 -2.16 8.63 5.37
N ASP A 9 -3.39 9.09 5.21
CA ASP A 9 -4.49 8.87 6.15
C ASP A 9 -5.25 7.55 5.89
N ILE A 10 -5.04 6.90 4.73
CA ILE A 10 -5.63 5.58 4.49
C ILE A 10 -4.96 4.59 5.43
N LYS A 11 -5.76 4.03 6.35
CA LYS A 11 -5.36 2.91 7.19
C LYS A 11 -6.15 1.68 6.80
N LYS A 12 -5.51 0.50 6.92
CA LYS A 12 -6.17 -0.78 6.73
C LYS A 12 -7.25 -1.05 7.79
N LEU A 13 -7.13 -0.44 8.98
CA LEU A 13 -7.88 -0.68 10.24
C LEU A 13 -9.26 -1.39 10.15
N ASP A 14 -10.15 -0.99 9.22
CA ASP A 14 -11.51 -1.55 9.09
C ASP A 14 -11.84 -2.06 7.67
N SER A 15 -10.84 -2.42 6.87
CA SER A 15 -11.03 -2.80 5.46
C SER A 15 -10.12 -3.96 5.08
N SER A 16 -10.63 -4.91 4.29
CA SER A 16 -9.80 -5.98 3.71
C SER A 16 -8.64 -5.39 2.90
N ALA A 17 -7.53 -6.11 2.83
CA ALA A 17 -6.36 -5.82 2.00
C ALA A 17 -6.75 -5.41 0.57
N ILE A 18 -7.78 -6.05 0.01
CA ILE A 18 -8.35 -5.72 -1.31
C ILE A 18 -8.89 -4.29 -1.33
N THR A 19 -9.79 -3.97 -0.40
CA THR A 19 -10.43 -2.66 -0.29
C THR A 19 -9.41 -1.57 0.00
N TYR A 20 -8.46 -1.84 0.90
CA TYR A 20 -7.38 -0.94 1.25
C TYR A 20 -6.49 -0.62 0.04
N PHE A 21 -5.98 -1.65 -0.64
CA PHE A 21 -5.12 -1.48 -1.81
C PHE A 21 -5.84 -0.75 -2.94
N ASN A 22 -7.12 -1.06 -3.16
CA ASN A 22 -7.92 -0.38 -4.19
C ASN A 22 -8.12 1.11 -3.87
N LYS A 23 -8.33 1.50 -2.60
CA LYS A 23 -8.40 2.92 -2.20
C LYS A 23 -7.12 3.69 -2.56
N ILE A 24 -5.96 3.11 -2.27
CA ILE A 24 -4.65 3.71 -2.60
C ILE A 24 -4.49 3.79 -4.12
N LYS A 25 -4.85 2.73 -4.85
CA LYS A 25 -4.79 2.71 -6.32
C LYS A 25 -5.65 3.82 -6.94
N VAL A 26 -6.89 4.01 -6.49
CA VAL A 26 -7.76 5.08 -6.99
C VAL A 26 -7.15 6.47 -6.78
N LEU A 27 -6.51 6.71 -5.63
CA LEU A 27 -5.82 7.97 -5.37
C LEU A 27 -4.55 8.11 -6.23
N ALA A 28 -3.80 7.03 -6.46
CA ALA A 28 -2.64 6.99 -7.35
C ALA A 28 -3.04 7.27 -8.81
N ASP A 29 -4.15 6.70 -9.28
CA ASP A 29 -4.72 6.93 -10.61
C ASP A 29 -5.18 8.39 -10.75
N THR A 30 -5.80 8.95 -9.70
CA THR A 30 -6.19 10.37 -9.66
C THR A 30 -4.97 11.29 -9.74
N LEU A 31 -3.92 10.96 -8.97
CA LEU A 31 -2.63 11.66 -8.99
C LEU A 31 -1.98 11.60 -10.38
N THR A 32 -2.01 10.44 -11.03
CA THR A 32 -1.55 10.25 -12.41
C THR A 32 -2.36 11.09 -13.39
N SER A 33 -3.68 11.13 -13.24
CA SER A 33 -4.59 11.93 -14.10
C SER A 33 -4.32 13.43 -14.01
N ILE A 34 -3.91 13.96 -12.86
CA ILE A 34 -3.52 15.36 -12.70
C ILE A 34 -2.05 15.64 -13.04
N GLY A 35 -1.35 14.68 -13.67
CA GLY A 35 0.04 14.82 -14.09
C GLY A 35 1.06 14.69 -12.94
N ARG A 36 0.67 14.07 -11.82
CA ARG A 36 1.54 13.79 -10.67
C ARG A 36 1.56 12.29 -10.34
N PRO A 37 1.99 11.41 -11.27
CA PRO A 37 2.01 9.97 -11.01
C PRO A 37 2.86 9.61 -9.79
N LEU A 38 2.49 8.51 -9.13
CA LEU A 38 3.30 7.92 -8.07
C LEU A 38 4.26 6.90 -8.67
N SER A 39 5.50 6.90 -8.21
CA SER A 39 6.45 5.83 -8.51
C SER A 39 6.09 4.55 -7.76
N ASP A 40 6.50 3.38 -8.24
CA ASP A 40 6.24 2.10 -7.57
C ASP A 40 6.74 2.10 -6.11
N GLU A 41 7.89 2.73 -5.87
CA GLU A 41 8.50 2.87 -4.54
C GLU A 41 7.69 3.80 -3.62
N GLU A 42 7.16 4.91 -4.15
CA GLU A 42 6.25 5.79 -3.41
C GLU A 42 4.95 5.05 -3.08
N PHE A 43 4.37 4.37 -4.07
CA PHE A 43 3.14 3.60 -3.90
C PHE A 43 3.30 2.53 -2.82
N ALA A 44 4.40 1.76 -2.88
CA ALA A 44 4.72 0.76 -1.87
C ALA A 44 4.88 1.38 -0.48
N SER A 45 5.54 2.54 -0.40
CA SER A 45 5.72 3.29 0.85
C SER A 45 4.37 3.75 1.45
N TYR A 46 3.44 4.23 0.64
CA TYR A 46 2.09 4.59 1.12
C TYR A 46 1.32 3.36 1.60
N VAL A 47 1.41 2.25 0.85
CA VAL A 47 0.73 0.99 1.21
C VAL A 47 1.25 0.47 2.54
N ILE A 48 2.56 0.38 2.76
CA ILE A 48 3.11 -0.14 4.02
C ILE A 48 2.85 0.80 5.21
N LYS A 49 2.81 2.11 4.98
CA LYS A 49 2.60 3.12 6.04
C LYS A 49 1.19 3.06 6.64
N GLY A 50 0.18 2.71 5.85
CA GLY A 50 -1.19 2.55 6.34
C GLY A 50 -1.52 1.15 6.88
N LEU A 51 -0.54 0.25 6.96
CA LEU A 51 -0.73 -1.06 7.59
C LEU A 51 -0.56 -0.95 9.12
N ASP A 52 -1.16 -1.91 9.82
CA ASP A 52 -1.02 -2.03 11.27
C ASP A 52 0.27 -2.77 11.64
N ALA A 53 0.63 -2.78 12.93
CA ALA A 53 1.86 -3.40 13.44
C ALA A 53 1.96 -4.90 13.12
N GLU A 54 0.83 -5.58 12.92
CA GLU A 54 0.79 -6.99 12.49
C GLU A 54 1.44 -7.21 11.10
N TYR A 55 1.53 -6.14 10.30
CA TYR A 55 2.15 -6.14 8.98
C TYR A 55 3.57 -5.59 9.00
N ASP A 56 4.19 -5.31 10.15
CA ASP A 56 5.58 -4.81 10.22
C ASP A 56 6.56 -5.74 9.48
N ASN A 57 6.39 -7.06 9.62
CA ASN A 57 7.18 -8.04 8.87
C ASN A 57 7.06 -7.87 7.35
N LEU A 58 5.86 -7.52 6.86
CA LEU A 58 5.64 -7.23 5.45
C LEU A 58 6.31 -5.91 5.06
N ALA A 59 6.15 -4.87 5.88
CA ALA A 59 6.74 -3.55 5.66
C ALA A 59 8.27 -3.64 5.59
N GLU A 60 8.91 -4.37 6.51
CA GLU A 60 10.34 -4.64 6.48
C GLU A 60 10.75 -5.44 5.24
N ALA A 61 9.99 -6.46 4.84
CA ALA A 61 10.29 -7.25 3.65
C ALA A 61 10.19 -6.43 2.36
N VAL A 62 9.33 -5.41 2.33
CA VAL A 62 9.19 -4.45 1.22
C VAL A 62 10.32 -3.42 1.26
N HIS A 63 10.67 -2.93 2.44
CA HIS A 63 11.76 -1.96 2.63
C HIS A 63 13.14 -2.55 2.32
N ASN A 64 13.35 -3.81 2.66
CA ASN A 64 14.58 -4.55 2.36
C ASN A 64 14.63 -5.09 0.92
N ALA A 65 13.51 -5.10 0.19
CA ALA A 65 13.49 -5.59 -1.17
C ALA A 65 14.22 -4.63 -2.10
N LYS A 66 15.31 -5.11 -2.70
CA LYS A 66 16.02 -4.44 -3.79
C LYS A 66 16.17 -5.42 -4.95
N PRO A 67 15.64 -5.11 -6.15
CA PRO A 67 14.95 -3.87 -6.55
C PRO A 67 13.57 -3.67 -5.87
N PRO A 68 13.01 -2.44 -5.92
CA PRO A 68 11.72 -2.13 -5.29
C PRO A 68 10.62 -3.06 -5.77
N LEU A 69 9.80 -3.52 -4.82
CA LEU A 69 8.73 -4.47 -5.10
C LEU A 69 7.64 -3.82 -5.96
N PRO A 70 7.24 -4.43 -7.08
CA PRO A 70 6.18 -3.88 -7.90
C PRO A 70 4.82 -4.00 -7.18
N PRO A 71 3.83 -3.12 -7.48
CA PRO A 71 2.56 -3.07 -6.77
C PRO A 71 1.79 -4.40 -6.74
N HIS A 72 1.93 -5.23 -7.79
CA HIS A 72 1.26 -6.52 -7.88
C HIS A 72 1.84 -7.57 -6.91
N GLU A 73 3.15 -7.56 -6.69
CA GLU A 73 3.79 -8.43 -5.69
C GLU A 73 3.43 -7.99 -4.28
N LEU A 74 3.45 -6.67 -4.05
CA LEU A 74 3.04 -6.07 -2.79
C LEU A 74 1.61 -6.49 -2.43
N PHE A 75 0.70 -6.44 -3.40
CA PHE A 75 -0.69 -6.89 -3.23
C PHE A 75 -0.78 -8.37 -2.88
N SER A 76 -0.03 -9.23 -3.58
CA SER A 76 0.01 -10.67 -3.29
C SER A 76 0.51 -10.96 -1.87
N ARG A 77 1.59 -10.29 -1.45
CA ARG A 77 2.12 -10.46 -0.10
C ARG A 77 1.18 -9.90 0.97
N LEU A 78 0.52 -8.78 0.70
CA LEU A 78 -0.49 -8.19 1.58
C LEU A 78 -1.65 -9.17 1.81
N LEU A 79 -2.19 -9.77 0.75
CA LEU A 79 -3.24 -10.79 0.82
C LEU A 79 -2.82 -12.04 1.58
N PHE A 80 -1.59 -12.49 1.36
CA PHE A 80 -1.04 -13.64 2.06
C PHE A 80 -0.89 -13.38 3.57
N THR A 81 -0.42 -12.19 3.93
CA THR A 81 -0.31 -11.77 5.33
C THR A 81 -1.69 -11.59 5.97
N GLU A 82 -2.66 -11.00 5.27
CA GLU A 82 -4.06 -10.90 5.76
C GLU A 82 -4.66 -12.28 6.04
N GLN A 83 -4.55 -13.24 5.11
CA GLN A 83 -5.01 -14.61 5.34
C GLN A 83 -4.33 -15.30 6.53
N ARG A 84 -3.08 -14.96 6.84
CA ARG A 84 -2.36 -15.50 7.99
C ARG A 84 -2.75 -14.86 9.32
N ILE A 85 -3.17 -13.60 9.30
CA ILE A 85 -3.62 -12.87 10.49
C ILE A 85 -5.07 -13.23 10.82
N GLU A 86 -5.92 -13.40 9.80
CA GLU A 86 -7.33 -13.78 9.96
C GLU A 86 -7.54 -15.29 10.26
N ALA A 87 -6.48 -16.12 10.16
CA ALA A 87 -6.52 -17.57 10.40
C ALA A 87 -6.26 -17.93 11.88
#